data_AF-A0A1V0GXJ3-F1
#
_entry.id   AF-A0A1V0GXJ3-F1
#
_cell.length_a   1.000
_cell.length_b   1.000
_cell.length_c   1.000
_cell.angle_alpha   90.00
_cell.angle_beta   90.00
_cell.angle_gamma   90.00
#
_symmetry.space_group_name_H-M   'P 1'
#
loop_
_entity.id
_entity.type
_entity.pdbx_description
1 polymer ?
#
loop_
_entity_poly.entity_id
_entity_poly.type
_entity_poly.pdbx_seq_one_letter_code
_entity_poly.pdbx_strand_id
1 'polypeptide(L)' 'MIPRSQPAAPVYATIALSAHRSAQGPVLRSYRDGRVVIDTGRGHLTGRPLASEAPELPVWTPLLFVGMV' A
#
# COMPACT_ATOMS: atom_id res chain seq x y z
N MET A 1 31.96 -9.14 4.12
CA MET A 1 30.89 -8.15 3.86
C MET A 1 29.56 -8.89 3.91
N ILE A 2 28.84 -8.81 5.03
CA ILE A 2 27.51 -9.46 5.14
C ILE A 2 26.52 -8.51 4.46
N PRO A 3 25.75 -8.92 3.44
CA PRO A 3 24.70 -8.07 2.89
C PRO A 3 23.72 -7.79 4.02
N ARG A 4 23.54 -6.51 4.38
CA ARG A 4 22.46 -6.12 5.28
C ARG A 4 21.17 -6.46 4.54
N SER A 5 20.47 -7.49 4.99
CA SER A 5 19.10 -7.74 4.56
C SER A 5 18.29 -6.50 4.92
N GLN A 6 18.06 -5.62 3.94
CA GLN A 6 17.18 -4.46 4.11
C GLN A 6 15.84 -5.03 4.57
N PRO A 7 15.31 -4.66 5.75
CA PRO A 7 13.95 -5.05 6.09
C PRO A 7 13.06 -4.52 4.97
N ALA A 8 12.22 -5.40 4.40
CA ALA A 8 11.29 -5.01 3.35
C ALA A 8 10.54 -3.76 3.81
N ALA A 9 10.41 -2.77 2.91
CA ALA A 9 9.71 -1.53 3.24
C ALA A 9 8.32 -1.87 3.79
N PRO A 10 7.86 -1.20 4.86
CA PRO A 10 6.56 -1.49 5.45
C PRO A 10 5.45 -1.25 4.42
N VAL A 11 4.57 -2.24 4.27
CA VAL A 11 3.38 -2.13 3.42
C VAL A 11 2.37 -1.25 4.14
N TYR A 12 1.76 -0.29 3.44
CA TYR A 12 0.71 0.56 4.01
C TYR A 12 -0.67 0.12 3.52
N ALA A 13 -1.69 0.35 4.36
CA ALA A 13 -3.07 0.16 3.98
C ALA A 13 -3.95 1.28 4.54
N THR A 14 -5.04 1.55 3.83
CA THR A 14 -6.10 2.48 4.26
C THR A 14 -7.35 1.68 4.56
N ILE A 15 -7.96 1.90 5.73
CA ILE A 15 -9.17 1.22 6.18
C ILE A 15 -10.28 2.26 6.34
N ALA A 16 -11.47 1.99 5.80
CA ALA A 16 -12.65 2.81 6.06
C ALA A 16 -13.16 2.62 7.50
N LEU A 17 -13.44 3.73 8.18
CA LEU A 17 -14.05 3.79 9.51
C LEU A 17 -15.56 4.12 9.41
N SER A 18 -15.94 4.86 8.37
CA SER A 18 -17.31 5.26 8.05
C SER A 18 -17.37 5.69 6.57
N ALA A 19 -18.54 6.14 6.11
CA ALA A 19 -18.72 6.65 4.74
C ALA A 19 -17.74 7.77 4.34
N HIS A 20 -17.28 8.59 5.31
CA HIS A 20 -16.45 9.78 5.03
C HIS A 20 -15.18 9.83 5.88
N ARG A 21 -14.79 8.71 6.50
CA ARG A 21 -13.61 8.65 7.36
C ARG A 21 -12.85 7.37 7.11
N SER A 22 -11.54 7.49 6.99
CA SER A 22 -10.60 6.40 6.89
C SER A 22 -9.41 6.61 7.84
N ALA A 23 -8.66 5.55 8.05
CA ALA A 23 -7.36 5.60 8.71
C ALA A 23 -6.33 4.89 7.83
N GLN A 24 -5.11 5.44 7.77
CA GLN A 24 -4.01 4.88 7.02
C GLN A 24 -2.84 4.59 7.97
N GLY A 25 -2.13 3.50 7.71
CA GLY A 25 -0.98 3.11 8.51
C GLY A 25 -0.22 1.92 7.95
N PRO A 26 0.98 1.64 8.49
CA PRO A 26 1.73 0.44 8.15
C PRO A 26 0.97 -0.82 8.62
N VAL A 27 0.98 -1.84 7.77
CA VAL A 27 0.36 -3.14 8.02
C VAL A 27 1.26 -3.93 8.96
N LEU A 28 0.72 -4.26 10.13
CA LEU A 28 1.36 -5.09 11.14
C LEU A 28 1.07 -6.58 10.91
N ARG A 29 -0.12 -6.89 10.39
CA ARG A 29 -0.61 -8.26 10.19
C ARG A 29 -1.68 -8.32 9.11
N SER A 30 -1.64 -9.36 8.29
CA SER A 30 -2.72 -9.73 7.37
C SER A 30 -3.41 -11.01 7.84
N TYR A 31 -4.73 -11.06 7.69
CA TYR A 31 -5.55 -12.24 7.96
C TYR A 31 -5.93 -12.93 6.65
N ARG A 32 -6.22 -14.24 6.73
CA ARG A 32 -6.64 -15.05 5.57
C ARG A 32 -7.98 -14.60 4.98
N ASP A 33 -8.81 -13.90 5.76
CA ASP A 33 -10.10 -13.34 5.34
C ASP A 33 -9.98 -11.97 4.64
N GLY A 34 -8.76 -11.52 4.38
CA GLY A 34 -8.46 -10.25 3.71
C GLY A 34 -8.49 -9.03 4.62
N ARG A 35 -8.72 -9.18 5.92
CA ARG A 35 -8.53 -8.09 6.88
C ARG A 35 -7.05 -7.84 7.14
N VAL A 36 -6.72 -6.61 7.46
CA VAL A 36 -5.38 -6.19 7.89
C VAL A 36 -5.46 -5.46 9.22
N VAL A 37 -4.37 -5.53 9.98
CA VAL A 37 -4.14 -4.69 11.16
C VAL A 37 -3.16 -3.60 10.77
N ILE A 38 -3.52 -2.34 10.94
CA ILE A 38 -2.63 -1.19 10.76
C ILE A 38 -2.29 -0.55 12.10
N ASP A 39 -1.13 0.08 12.19
CA ASP A 39 -0.80 1.05 13.24
C ASP A 39 -1.21 2.46 12.80
N THR A 40 -2.00 3.18 13.58
CA THR A 40 -2.39 4.57 13.27
C THR A 40 -1.61 5.60 14.09
N GLY A 41 -0.58 5.20 14.83
CA GLY A 41 0.15 6.03 15.79
C GLY A 41 -0.64 6.37 17.07
N ARG A 42 -1.92 5.98 17.14
CA ARG A 42 -2.81 6.12 18.31
C ARG A 42 -3.29 4.77 18.84
N GLY A 43 -2.92 3.69 18.17
CA GLY A 43 -3.41 2.36 18.42
C GLY A 43 -3.50 1.55 17.14
N HIS A 44 -3.98 0.32 17.28
CA HIS A 44 -4.12 -0.60 16.15
C HIS A 44 -5.55 -0.63 15.65
N LEU A 45 -5.70 -0.71 14.33
CA LEU A 45 -7.00 -0.76 13.70
C LEU A 45 -7.09 -1.96 12.78
N THR A 46 -8.20 -2.69 12.86
CA THR A 46 -8.46 -3.87 12.03
C THR A 46 -9.61 -3.61 11.07
N GLY A 47 -9.46 -4.01 9.82
CA GLY A 47 -10.50 -3.87 8.83
C GLY A 47 -10.07 -4.40 7.48
N ARG A 48 -10.97 -4.30 6.49
CA ARG A 48 -10.60 -4.60 5.10
C ARG A 48 -9.92 -3.36 4.52
N PRO A 49 -8.79 -3.52 3.82
CA PRO A 49 -8.20 -2.40 3.10
C PRO A 49 -9.24 -1.90 2.08
N LEU A 50 -9.44 -0.58 2.04
CA LEU A 50 -9.98 0.05 0.85
C LEU A 50 -9.05 -0.38 -0.28
N ALA A 51 -9.62 -0.93 -1.36
CA ALA A 51 -8.84 -1.45 -2.48
C ALA A 51 -7.71 -0.47 -2.76
N SER A 52 -6.46 -0.95 -2.67
CA SER A 52 -5.33 -0.17 -3.13
C SER A 52 -5.67 0.09 -4.59
N GLU A 53 -6.02 1.32 -4.93
CA GLU A 53 -5.99 1.78 -6.29
C GLU A 53 -4.64 1.27 -6.80
N ALA A 54 -4.68 0.28 -7.69
CA ALA A 54 -3.47 -0.18 -8.34
C ALA A 54 -2.81 1.11 -8.85
N PRO A 55 -1.50 1.30 -8.69
CA PRO A 55 -0.87 2.47 -9.28
C PRO A 55 -1.29 2.45 -10.75
N GLU A 56 -2.17 3.37 -11.14
CA GLU A 56 -2.48 3.56 -12.54
C GLU A 56 -1.11 3.79 -13.16
N LEU A 57 -0.73 2.90 -14.08
CA LEU A 57 0.50 3.03 -14.84
C LEU A 57 0.63 4.51 -15.19
N PRO A 58 1.74 5.19 -14.80
CA PRO A 58 1.82 6.62 -14.99
C PRO A 58 1.54 6.89 -16.46
N VAL A 59 0.41 7.56 -16.73
CA VAL A 59 -0.07 7.96 -18.06
C VAL A 59 0.99 8.78 -18.84
N TRP A 60 2.08 9.15 -18.17
CA TRP A 60 3.25 9.84 -18.67
C TRP A 60 4.39 8.91 -19.12
N THR A 61 4.12 7.72 -19.67
CA THR A 61 5.13 7.08 -20.54
C THR A 61 5.12 7.78 -21.90
N PRO A 62 6.12 8.60 -22.26
CA PRO A 62 6.22 9.08 -23.62
C PRO A 62 6.60 7.87 -24.50
N LEU A 63 5.78 7.58 -25.50
CA LEU A 63 6.08 6.65 -26.59
C LEU A 63 7.21 7.20 -27.49
N LEU A 64 8.40 7.44 -26.93
CA LEU A 64 9.58 7.95 -27.64
C LEU A 64 10.49 6.83 -28.16
N PHE A 65 9.91 5.74 -28.66
CA PHE A 65 10.63 4.78 -29.52
C PHE A 65 9.74 4.30 -30.67
N VAL A 66 9.10 5.24 -31.36
CA VAL A 66 8.64 5.03 -32.73
C VAL A 66 9.67 5.69 -33.64
N GLY A 67 10.48 4.87 -34.31
CA GLY A 67 11.15 5.20 -35.56
C GLY A 67 12.22 6.28 -35.53
N MET A 68 13.48 5.87 -35.39
CA MET A 68 14.53 6.45 -36.23
C MET A 68 15.09 5.35 -37.13
N VAL A 69 14.89 5.58 -38.42
CA VAL A 69 15.59 4.99 -39.57
C VAL A 69 17.09 5.19 -39.43
#